data_AF-B3MAF8-F1
#
_entry.id   AF-B3MAF8-F1
#
_cell.length_a   1.000
_cell.length_b   1.000
_cell.length_c   1.000
_cell.angle_alpha   90.00
_cell.angle_beta   90.00
_cell.angle_gamma   90.00
#
_symmetry.space_group_name_H-M   'P 1'
#
loop_
_entity.id
_entity.type
_entity.pdbx_description
1 polymer ?
#
loop_
_entity_poly.entity_id
_entity_poly.type
_entity_poly.pdbx_seq_one_letter_code
_entity_poly.pdbx_strand_id
1 'polypeptide(L)'
;MQYSWLPQERREPIIREKPPVVISSSRFARIQRNACQAAKQEKLQLQSLRDEEQERLRIGGEELLKKFNGQNLCITQEEECARELKQHEEQILQAKRQAEKETEAARLEQRATRQERIKAAQKLLEQLRPGPRELQCARLQSEVLRSVNAQREVQEEYSKARQRQADMDRKVYQEQVLRGYEEAKKRHMERCQQLEEHKRELLESIVEREKQRKATQAEEMEQARQERDRNAKQLKDHQEKEKELMASKQRQRKEEALASLAMSEQCHKRLQMLEEVEQVQCDVHNEAKRRLEGMKRDRAKERVQQRIRRNEKLAKELAPRLHYSADEDLARHSRQLEEMRKAHSAEQAKKRQVREQVINARLAIQKQEAEQARISRKQAEEERLKAVELRLQNDLTNVKFQRQQRQEQLERMRDLRRQLDEQVKRRHEDETRPETNYNREAQLEELREDAFFFDYARQLMDEASSKGCPLKPLIRAVGQYKNDNRIGAEVRVPRHLVTRLPMGRRTQGDSQAEGKTKPPKELEPNAEKLSQEEQQHRLTIEENLKKIEALVLEEAKANVAGKVASKK
;
A
#
# COMPACT_ATOMS: atom_id res chain seq x y z
N MET A 1 166.65 59.41 8.85
CA MET A 1 167.84 60.09 8.28
C MET A 1 167.30 61.16 7.35
N GLN A 2 167.25 62.44 7.74
CA GLN A 2 168.34 63.43 7.77
C GLN A 2 168.87 63.77 6.38
N TYR A 3 169.09 65.09 6.19
CA TYR A 3 169.55 65.84 5.02
C TYR A 3 168.45 66.27 4.04
N SER A 4 168.33 67.51 3.54
CA SER A 4 168.85 68.85 3.88
C SER A 4 168.53 69.76 2.68
N TRP A 5 168.66 71.07 2.90
CA TRP A 5 168.97 72.10 1.91
C TRP A 5 167.85 72.71 1.04
N LEU A 6 167.78 74.03 1.22
CA LEU A 6 167.44 75.10 0.29
C LEU A 6 165.97 75.47 0.02
N PRO A 7 165.60 76.73 0.39
CA PRO A 7 164.51 77.45 -0.21
C PRO A 7 164.92 77.87 -1.63
N GLN A 8 164.32 77.22 -2.64
CA GLN A 8 164.22 77.74 -4.00
C GLN A 8 162.74 77.68 -4.31
N GLU A 9 162.01 78.75 -4.05
CA GLU A 9 161.85 79.76 -5.11
C GLU A 9 161.92 79.11 -6.48
N ARG A 10 160.86 78.40 -6.83
CA ARG A 10 160.16 78.87 -8.00
C ARG A 10 158.73 78.85 -7.58
N ARG A 11 158.31 80.06 -7.20
CA ARG A 11 157.06 80.65 -7.67
C ARG A 11 156.01 79.57 -7.79
N GLU A 12 155.09 79.48 -6.85
CA GLU A 12 153.79 78.93 -7.17
C GLU A 12 153.34 79.65 -8.46
N PRO A 13 153.32 78.97 -9.64
CA PRO A 13 152.64 79.53 -10.77
C PRO A 13 151.22 79.64 -10.27
N ILE A 14 150.70 80.85 -10.28
CA ILE A 14 149.28 81.08 -10.45
C ILE A 14 148.90 80.13 -11.58
N ILE A 15 148.35 78.95 -11.26
CA ILE A 15 147.70 78.11 -12.26
C ILE A 15 146.44 78.90 -12.50
N ARG A 16 146.61 79.92 -13.35
CA ARG A 16 145.55 80.60 -14.07
C ARG A 16 144.63 79.48 -14.45
N GLU A 17 143.44 79.50 -13.85
CA GLU A 17 142.41 78.54 -14.16
C GLU A 17 142.39 78.40 -15.67
N LYS A 18 142.79 77.22 -16.16
CA LYS A 18 142.68 76.91 -17.58
C LYS A 18 141.20 77.06 -17.87
N PRO A 19 140.81 77.88 -18.86
CA PRO A 19 139.40 78.19 -19.06
C PRO A 19 138.62 76.88 -19.16
N PRO A 20 137.45 76.79 -18.49
CA PRO A 20 136.69 75.56 -18.43
C PRO A 20 136.44 75.07 -19.85
N VAL A 21 137.01 73.91 -20.17
CA VAL A 21 136.63 73.17 -21.37
C VAL A 21 135.26 72.63 -21.08
N VAL A 22 134.25 73.36 -21.50
CA VAL A 22 132.86 72.90 -21.49
C VAL A 22 132.79 71.76 -22.50
N ILE A 23 132.97 70.54 -22.01
CA ILE A 23 132.63 69.33 -22.76
C ILE A 23 131.16 69.05 -22.47
N SER A 24 130.38 68.74 -23.50
CA SER A 24 128.99 68.37 -23.32
C SER A 24 128.87 67.17 -22.37
N SER A 25 127.84 67.18 -21.53
CA SER A 25 127.50 66.12 -20.57
C SER A 25 127.48 64.72 -21.20
N SER A 26 127.14 64.64 -22.48
CA SER A 26 127.13 63.41 -23.27
C SER A 26 128.52 62.76 -23.35
N ARG A 27 129.60 63.54 -23.50
CA ARG A 27 130.95 63.00 -23.64
C ARG A 27 131.48 62.47 -22.30
N PHE A 28 131.17 63.16 -21.19
CA PHE A 28 131.55 62.72 -19.85
C PHE A 28 130.84 61.42 -19.44
N ALA A 29 129.53 61.35 -19.66
CA ALA A 29 128.73 60.16 -19.35
C ALA A 29 129.20 58.92 -20.11
N ARG A 30 129.67 59.09 -21.36
CA ARG A 30 130.14 57.97 -22.19
C ARG A 30 131.45 57.37 -21.65
N ILE A 31 132.37 58.20 -21.17
CA ILE A 31 133.64 57.73 -20.59
C ILE A 31 133.38 56.95 -19.29
N GLN A 32 132.50 57.44 -18.42
CA GLN A 32 132.11 56.70 -17.20
C GLN A 32 131.41 55.36 -17.52
N ARG A 33 130.50 55.33 -18.50
CA ARG A 33 129.79 54.09 -18.85
C ARG A 33 130.72 52.99 -19.37
N ASN A 34 131.73 53.34 -20.16
CA ASN A 34 132.66 52.35 -20.70
C ASN A 34 133.60 51.77 -19.63
N ALA A 35 133.99 52.54 -18.62
CA ALA A 35 134.84 52.03 -17.53
C ALA A 35 134.12 51.02 -16.62
N CYS A 36 132.78 51.09 -16.52
CA CYS A 36 132.00 50.28 -15.57
C CYS A 36 131.32 49.03 -16.17
N GLN A 37 131.55 48.68 -17.44
CA GLN A 37 130.84 47.57 -18.09
C GLN A 37 131.36 46.17 -17.67
N ALA A 38 132.68 45.97 -17.57
CA ALA A 38 133.25 44.66 -17.25
C ALA A 38 132.84 44.17 -15.84
N ALA A 39 132.91 45.03 -14.83
CA ALA A 39 132.54 44.69 -13.45
C ALA A 39 131.05 44.37 -13.26
N LYS A 40 130.17 44.81 -14.17
CA LYS A 40 128.75 44.44 -14.13
C LYS A 40 128.50 43.02 -14.65
N GLN A 41 129.28 42.55 -15.61
CA GLN A 41 129.09 41.21 -16.19
C GLN A 41 129.48 40.10 -15.21
N GLU A 42 130.58 40.26 -14.46
CA GLU A 42 130.99 39.27 -13.45
C GLU A 42 129.98 39.14 -12.30
N LYS A 43 129.39 40.25 -11.84
CA LYS A 43 128.35 40.22 -10.79
C LYS A 43 127.10 39.48 -11.23
N LEU A 44 126.72 39.56 -12.50
CA LEU A 44 125.55 38.87 -13.03
C LEU A 44 125.76 37.34 -13.06
N GLN A 45 126.97 36.88 -13.39
CA GLN A 45 127.26 35.43 -13.44
C GLN A 45 127.25 34.77 -12.04
N LEU A 46 127.71 35.48 -11.01
CA LEU A 46 127.66 34.94 -9.64
C LEU A 46 126.24 34.89 -9.06
N GLN A 47 125.33 35.76 -9.52
CA GLN A 47 123.94 35.74 -9.09
C GLN A 47 123.18 34.56 -9.70
N SER A 48 123.36 34.30 -11.00
CA SER A 48 122.67 33.17 -11.66
C SER A 48 123.01 31.82 -11.03
N LEU A 49 124.26 31.60 -10.62
CA LEU A 49 124.66 30.36 -9.95
C LEU A 49 123.99 30.18 -8.58
N ARG A 50 123.77 31.26 -7.82
CA ARG A 50 123.07 31.18 -6.53
C ARG A 50 121.59 30.87 -6.69
N ASP A 51 120.96 31.44 -7.70
CA ASP A 51 119.53 31.24 -7.95
C ASP A 51 119.24 29.78 -8.33
N GLU A 52 120.11 29.15 -9.13
CA GLU A 52 120.00 27.74 -9.49
C GLU A 52 120.09 26.79 -8.29
N GLU A 53 120.95 27.08 -7.30
CA GLU A 53 121.05 26.26 -6.07
C GLU A 53 119.80 26.39 -5.18
N GLN A 54 119.20 27.58 -5.12
CA GLN A 54 117.98 27.81 -4.34
C GLN A 54 116.76 27.09 -4.94
N GLU A 55 116.63 27.06 -6.26
CA GLU A 55 115.54 26.34 -6.92
C GLU A 55 115.59 24.84 -6.66
N ARG A 56 116.80 24.24 -6.64
CA ARG A 56 116.96 22.81 -6.33
C ARG A 56 116.49 22.46 -4.91
N LEU A 57 116.80 23.30 -3.93
CA LEU A 57 116.31 23.12 -2.55
C LEU A 57 114.79 23.27 -2.44
N ARG A 58 114.22 24.23 -3.18
CA ARG A 58 112.77 24.46 -3.19
C ARG A 58 112.01 23.26 -3.75
N ILE A 59 112.44 22.71 -4.88
CA ILE A 59 111.80 21.55 -5.52
C ILE A 59 111.84 20.33 -4.56
N GLY A 60 112.98 20.08 -3.92
CA GLY A 60 113.09 19.00 -2.92
C GLY A 60 112.15 19.18 -1.71
N GLY A 61 111.94 20.43 -1.26
CA GLY A 61 110.97 20.74 -0.20
C GLY A 61 109.52 20.52 -0.62
N GLU A 62 109.15 20.89 -1.85
CA GLU A 62 107.79 20.70 -2.37
C GLU A 62 107.43 19.22 -2.55
N GLU A 63 108.39 18.36 -2.89
CA GLU A 63 108.17 16.91 -2.99
C GLU A 63 107.92 16.24 -1.63
N LEU A 64 108.59 16.69 -0.58
CA LEU A 64 108.32 16.23 0.78
C LEU A 64 106.93 16.67 1.25
N LEU A 65 106.55 17.93 1.01
CA LEU A 65 105.21 18.41 1.34
C LEU A 65 104.11 17.65 0.58
N LYS A 66 104.32 17.26 -0.68
CA LYS A 66 103.34 16.44 -1.42
C LYS A 66 103.13 15.05 -0.82
N LYS A 67 104.15 14.44 -0.22
CA LYS A 67 104.04 13.11 0.41
C LYS A 67 103.33 13.15 1.76
N PHE A 68 103.36 14.29 2.45
CA PHE A 68 102.74 14.45 3.78
C PHE A 68 101.48 15.32 3.79
N ASN A 69 101.17 16.03 2.70
CA ASN A 69 99.92 16.78 2.59
C ASN A 69 98.73 15.84 2.40
N GLY A 70 97.91 15.71 3.46
CA GLY A 70 96.55 15.18 3.38
C GLY A 70 96.31 13.81 4.04
N GLN A 71 97.31 13.21 4.68
CA GLN A 71 97.10 12.03 5.53
C GLN A 71 97.11 12.45 7.01
N ASN A 72 95.96 12.93 7.49
CA ASN A 72 95.68 12.92 8.93
C ASN A 72 95.52 11.46 9.34
N LEU A 73 96.53 10.86 9.97
CA LEU A 73 96.57 9.44 10.34
C LEU A 73 95.59 9.05 11.47
N CYS A 74 94.82 10.00 11.99
CA CYS A 74 93.68 9.77 12.87
C CYS A 74 92.56 10.70 12.42
N ILE A 75 91.37 10.14 12.12
CA ILE A 75 90.13 10.92 12.07
C ILE A 75 89.97 11.48 13.50
N THR A 76 89.90 12.79 13.64
CA THR A 76 89.64 13.39 14.95
C THR A 76 88.22 13.01 15.39
N GLN A 77 87.95 12.91 16.70
CA GLN A 77 86.58 12.63 17.21
C GLN A 77 85.54 13.60 16.61
N GLU A 78 85.97 14.82 16.27
CA GLU A 78 85.15 15.83 15.60
C GLU A 78 84.75 15.44 14.17
N GLU A 79 85.64 14.79 13.40
CA GLU A 79 85.35 14.32 12.06
C GLU A 79 84.48 13.04 12.06
N GLU A 80 84.62 12.17 13.07
CA GLU A 80 83.72 11.03 13.29
C GLU A 80 82.31 11.51 13.65
N CYS A 81 82.19 12.42 14.64
CA CYS A 81 80.94 13.10 14.96
C CYS A 81 80.33 13.80 13.74
N ALA A 82 81.14 14.47 12.91
CA ALA A 82 80.64 15.13 11.70
C ALA A 82 80.15 14.14 10.64
N ARG A 83 80.76 12.94 10.54
CA ARG A 83 80.30 11.88 9.62
C ARG A 83 79.03 11.20 10.14
N GLU A 84 78.97 10.92 11.44
CA GLU A 84 77.77 10.37 12.09
C GLU A 84 76.59 11.35 11.98
N LEU A 85 76.83 12.65 12.19
CA LEU A 85 75.83 13.69 11.97
C LEU A 85 75.35 13.71 10.53
N LYS A 86 76.25 13.65 9.54
CA LYS A 86 75.87 13.58 8.12
C LYS A 86 75.09 12.31 7.78
N GLN A 87 75.49 11.15 8.30
CA GLN A 87 74.75 9.90 8.10
C GLN A 87 73.38 9.96 8.77
N HIS A 88 73.27 10.54 9.97
CA HIS A 88 72.00 10.77 10.64
C HIS A 88 71.12 11.73 9.84
N GLU A 89 71.67 12.83 9.33
CA GLU A 89 70.96 13.78 8.48
C GLU A 89 70.47 13.12 7.18
N GLU A 90 71.30 12.31 6.52
CA GLU A 90 70.94 11.54 5.33
C GLU A 90 69.85 10.52 5.63
N GLN A 91 69.91 9.80 6.75
CA GLN A 91 68.87 8.87 7.18
C GLN A 91 67.57 9.60 7.51
N ILE A 92 67.63 10.75 8.17
CA ILE A 92 66.46 11.60 8.45
C ILE A 92 65.86 12.10 7.13
N LEU A 93 66.69 12.51 6.16
CA LEU A 93 66.21 12.94 4.84
C LEU A 93 65.61 11.78 4.03
N GLN A 94 66.19 10.59 4.09
CA GLN A 94 65.64 9.40 3.43
C GLN A 94 64.32 8.97 4.08
N ALA A 95 64.23 8.96 5.41
CA ALA A 95 63.00 8.69 6.14
C ALA A 95 61.91 9.74 5.83
N LYS A 96 62.28 11.03 5.74
CA LYS A 96 61.37 12.09 5.29
C LYS A 96 60.87 11.85 3.87
N ARG A 97 61.75 11.51 2.93
CA ARG A 97 61.37 11.19 1.53
C ARG A 97 60.47 9.95 1.43
N GLN A 98 60.71 8.93 2.25
CA GLN A 98 59.86 7.73 2.29
C GLN A 98 58.49 8.07 2.89
N ALA A 99 58.45 8.79 4.01
CA ALA A 99 57.20 9.28 4.60
C ALA A 99 56.41 10.16 3.63
N GLU A 100 57.06 11.05 2.87
CA GLU A 100 56.43 11.85 1.82
C GLU A 100 55.80 10.96 0.74
N LYS A 101 56.54 9.98 0.20
CA LYS A 101 56.02 9.03 -0.80
C LYS A 101 54.83 8.21 -0.28
N GLU A 102 54.91 7.72 0.95
CA GLU A 102 53.81 6.98 1.59
C GLU A 102 52.59 7.87 1.79
N THR A 103 52.78 9.13 2.21
CA THR A 103 51.67 10.08 2.34
C THR A 103 51.05 10.43 0.98
N GLU A 104 51.85 10.53 -0.09
CA GLU A 104 51.37 10.75 -1.45
C GLU A 104 50.57 9.54 -1.96
N ALA A 105 51.08 8.33 -1.78
CA ALA A 105 50.38 7.09 -2.13
C ALA A 105 49.05 6.97 -1.38
N ALA A 106 49.06 7.19 -0.05
CA ALA A 106 47.85 7.18 0.77
C ALA A 106 46.84 8.25 0.32
N ARG A 107 47.30 9.45 -0.08
CA ARG A 107 46.43 10.50 -0.65
C ARG A 107 45.80 10.09 -1.98
N LEU A 108 46.55 9.40 -2.84
CA LEU A 108 46.03 8.90 -4.12
C LEU A 108 44.98 7.80 -3.91
N GLU A 109 45.24 6.85 -3.02
CA GLU A 109 44.27 5.81 -2.64
C GLU A 109 43.00 6.41 -2.02
N GLN A 110 43.15 7.39 -1.13
CA GLN A 110 42.03 8.12 -0.56
C GLN A 110 41.24 8.88 -1.63
N ARG A 111 41.90 9.46 -2.63
CA ARG A 111 41.22 10.10 -3.77
C ARG A 111 40.47 9.09 -4.62
N ALA A 112 41.08 7.94 -4.92
CA ALA A 112 40.45 6.87 -5.70
C ALA A 112 39.22 6.31 -4.98
N THR A 113 39.35 5.92 -3.72
CA THR A 113 38.23 5.43 -2.89
C THR A 113 37.14 6.49 -2.72
N ARG A 114 37.50 7.77 -2.56
CA ARG A 114 36.54 8.86 -2.54
C ARG A 114 35.80 8.99 -3.88
N GLN A 115 36.51 8.91 -5.00
CA GLN A 115 35.89 8.95 -6.32
C GLN A 115 34.94 7.77 -6.55
N GLU A 116 35.30 6.57 -6.12
CA GLU A 116 34.43 5.40 -6.17
C GLU A 116 33.18 5.58 -5.33
N ARG A 117 33.32 6.09 -4.10
CA ARG A 117 32.18 6.43 -3.22
C ARG A 117 31.26 7.48 -3.85
N ILE A 118 31.85 8.52 -4.45
CA ILE A 118 31.10 9.56 -5.16
C ILE A 118 30.36 8.95 -6.36
N LYS A 119 31.02 8.13 -7.18
CA LYS A 119 30.39 7.45 -8.33
C LYS A 119 29.27 6.50 -7.89
N ALA A 120 29.46 5.75 -6.82
CA ALA A 120 28.44 4.87 -6.26
C ALA A 120 27.23 5.66 -5.73
N ALA A 121 27.48 6.77 -5.03
CA ALA A 121 26.43 7.68 -4.57
C ALA A 121 25.68 8.32 -5.74
N GLN A 122 26.39 8.77 -6.79
CA GLN A 122 25.78 9.33 -8.01
C GLN A 122 24.86 8.32 -8.69
N LYS A 123 25.33 7.08 -8.91
CA LYS A 123 24.49 6.00 -9.47
C LYS A 123 23.25 5.72 -8.61
N LEU A 124 23.40 5.76 -7.29
CA LEU A 124 22.27 5.55 -6.37
C LEU A 124 21.27 6.71 -6.46
N LEU A 125 21.74 7.95 -6.54
CA LEU A 125 20.87 9.12 -6.75
C LEU A 125 20.12 9.04 -8.08
N GLU A 126 20.80 8.65 -9.16
CA GLU A 126 20.17 8.43 -10.47
C GLU A 126 19.10 7.32 -10.40
N GLN A 127 19.38 6.21 -9.71
CA GLN A 127 18.40 5.13 -9.51
C GLN A 127 17.17 5.53 -8.67
N LEU A 128 17.34 6.47 -7.74
CA LEU A 128 16.25 6.97 -6.90
C LEU A 128 15.32 7.95 -7.62
N ARG A 129 15.70 8.43 -8.81
CA ARG A 129 14.84 9.26 -9.66
C ARG A 129 13.58 8.51 -10.09
N PRO A 130 12.47 9.24 -10.39
CA PRO A 130 11.18 8.63 -10.69
C PRO A 130 11.24 7.59 -11.83
N GLY A 131 11.89 7.91 -12.96
CA GLY A 131 12.00 6.97 -14.09
C GLY A 131 12.68 5.64 -13.71
N PRO A 132 13.95 5.64 -13.27
CA PRO A 132 14.64 4.42 -12.84
C PRO A 132 13.95 3.68 -11.69
N ARG A 133 13.28 4.39 -10.77
CA ARG A 133 12.48 3.78 -9.70
C ARG A 133 11.29 3.00 -10.25
N GLU A 134 10.60 3.52 -11.26
CA GLU A 134 9.51 2.81 -11.94
C GLU A 134 10.02 1.56 -12.66
N LEU A 135 11.22 1.62 -13.27
CA LEU A 135 11.87 0.44 -13.84
C LEU A 135 12.19 -0.62 -12.78
N GLN A 136 12.64 -0.23 -11.59
CA GLN A 136 12.86 -1.17 -10.48
C GLN A 136 11.55 -1.82 -10.02
N CYS A 137 10.45 -1.05 -9.92
CA CYS A 137 9.13 -1.60 -9.63
C CYS A 137 8.70 -2.59 -10.71
N ALA A 138 8.90 -2.27 -11.98
CA ALA A 138 8.61 -3.15 -13.11
C ALA A 138 9.47 -4.43 -13.09
N ARG A 139 10.76 -4.34 -12.70
CA ARG A 139 11.63 -5.50 -12.48
C ARG A 139 11.05 -6.42 -11.41
N LEU A 140 10.70 -5.88 -10.24
CA LEU A 140 10.10 -6.68 -9.16
C LEU A 140 8.78 -7.33 -9.60
N GLN A 141 7.94 -6.61 -10.36
CA GLN A 141 6.71 -7.18 -10.94
C GLN A 141 7.03 -8.34 -11.89
N SER A 142 8.08 -8.24 -12.71
CA SER A 142 8.51 -9.35 -13.58
C SER A 142 8.94 -10.59 -12.80
N GLU A 143 9.66 -10.40 -11.69
CA GLU A 143 10.10 -11.50 -10.81
C GLU A 143 8.90 -12.19 -10.13
N VAL A 144 7.92 -11.41 -9.69
CA VAL A 144 6.65 -11.94 -9.16
C VAL A 144 5.88 -12.71 -10.23
N LEU A 145 5.81 -12.22 -11.46
CA LEU A 145 5.14 -12.96 -12.53
C LEU A 145 5.85 -14.28 -12.86
N ARG A 146 7.19 -14.31 -12.79
CA ARG A 146 7.96 -15.55 -12.93
C ARG A 146 7.61 -16.55 -11.82
N SER A 147 7.55 -16.11 -10.56
CA SER A 147 7.20 -17.01 -9.45
C SER A 147 5.76 -17.51 -9.55
N VAL A 148 4.83 -16.67 -9.98
CA VAL A 148 3.43 -17.06 -10.24
C VAL A 148 3.35 -18.10 -11.36
N ASN A 149 4.13 -17.96 -12.45
CA ASN A 149 4.16 -18.95 -13.52
C ASN A 149 4.70 -20.29 -13.03
N ALA A 150 5.79 -20.30 -12.25
CA ALA A 150 6.31 -21.53 -11.64
C ALA A 150 5.30 -22.19 -10.69
N GLN A 151 4.55 -21.40 -9.91
CA GLN A 151 3.47 -21.94 -9.06
C GLN A 151 2.34 -22.58 -9.87
N ARG A 152 2.00 -22.02 -11.03
CA ARG A 152 0.98 -22.60 -11.92
C ARG A 152 1.41 -23.95 -12.47
N GLU A 153 2.66 -24.07 -12.92
CA GLU A 153 3.24 -25.34 -13.39
C GLU A 153 3.14 -26.42 -12.30
N VAL A 154 3.54 -26.07 -11.06
CA VAL A 154 3.43 -26.98 -9.91
C VAL A 154 1.98 -27.34 -9.58
N GLN A 155 1.04 -26.39 -9.66
CA GLN A 155 -0.39 -26.67 -9.45
C GLN A 155 -0.96 -27.60 -10.52
N GLU A 156 -0.53 -27.47 -11.77
CA GLU A 156 -0.91 -28.39 -12.84
C GLU A 156 -0.42 -29.82 -12.55
N GLU A 157 0.83 -29.97 -12.07
CA GLU A 157 1.36 -31.27 -11.66
C GLU A 157 0.55 -31.88 -10.50
N TYR A 158 0.24 -31.10 -9.47
CA TYR A 158 -0.62 -31.55 -8.37
C TYR A 158 -2.01 -31.93 -8.85
N SER A 159 -2.59 -31.19 -9.80
CA SER A 159 -3.90 -31.52 -10.36
C SER A 159 -3.89 -32.86 -11.09
N LYS A 160 -2.85 -33.14 -11.89
CA LYS A 160 -2.64 -34.44 -12.57
C LYS A 160 -2.44 -35.56 -11.55
N ALA A 161 -1.68 -35.32 -10.48
CA ALA A 161 -1.48 -36.29 -9.42
C ALA A 161 -2.79 -36.62 -8.68
N ARG A 162 -3.60 -35.61 -8.36
CA ARG A 162 -4.93 -35.79 -7.74
C ARG A 162 -5.89 -36.57 -8.63
N GLN A 163 -5.89 -36.29 -9.94
CA GLN A 163 -6.70 -37.04 -10.89
C GLN A 163 -6.32 -38.53 -10.89
N ARG A 164 -5.02 -38.84 -10.94
CA ARG A 164 -4.53 -40.21 -10.86
C ARG A 164 -4.95 -40.89 -9.55
N GLN A 165 -4.87 -40.20 -8.42
CA GLN A 165 -5.35 -40.72 -7.13
C GLN A 165 -6.85 -41.04 -7.16
N ALA A 166 -7.68 -40.10 -7.65
CA ALA A 166 -9.12 -40.31 -7.76
C ALA A 166 -9.48 -41.50 -8.67
N ASP A 167 -8.75 -41.69 -9.77
CA ASP A 167 -8.96 -42.83 -10.67
C ASP A 167 -8.58 -44.16 -10.00
N MET A 168 -7.54 -44.17 -9.15
CA MET A 168 -7.18 -45.34 -8.36
C MET A 168 -8.24 -45.63 -7.28
N ASP A 169 -8.70 -44.61 -6.57
CA ASP A 169 -9.75 -44.76 -5.55
C ASP A 169 -11.03 -45.32 -6.18
N ARG A 170 -11.43 -44.83 -7.35
CA ARG A 170 -12.58 -45.36 -8.10
C ARG A 170 -12.44 -46.85 -8.39
N LYS A 171 -11.25 -47.32 -8.79
CA LYS A 171 -11.00 -48.75 -9.01
C LYS A 171 -11.13 -49.55 -7.71
N VAL A 172 -10.56 -49.06 -6.61
CA VAL A 172 -10.66 -49.71 -5.29
C VAL A 172 -12.13 -49.79 -4.84
N TYR A 173 -12.90 -48.72 -5.00
CA TYR A 173 -14.32 -48.71 -4.67
C TYR A 173 -15.12 -49.70 -5.53
N GLN A 174 -14.86 -49.76 -6.84
CA GLN A 174 -15.48 -50.73 -7.73
C GLN A 174 -15.19 -52.17 -7.29
N GLU A 175 -13.94 -52.48 -6.96
CA GLU A 175 -13.55 -53.79 -6.44
C GLU A 175 -14.25 -54.13 -5.12
N GLN A 176 -14.35 -53.17 -4.18
CA GLN A 176 -15.06 -53.37 -2.91
C GLN A 176 -16.56 -53.65 -3.13
N VAL A 177 -17.20 -52.92 -4.05
CA VAL A 177 -18.61 -53.14 -4.39
C VAL A 177 -18.82 -54.53 -4.99
N LEU A 178 -17.96 -54.95 -5.92
CA LEU A 178 -18.04 -56.28 -6.51
C LEU A 178 -17.85 -57.38 -5.46
N ARG A 179 -16.86 -57.25 -4.57
CA ARG A 179 -16.66 -58.19 -3.45
C ARG A 179 -17.88 -58.24 -2.53
N GLY A 180 -18.45 -57.09 -2.18
CA GLY A 180 -19.66 -57.01 -1.35
C GLY A 180 -20.86 -57.70 -2.01
N TYR A 181 -21.02 -57.57 -3.34
CA TYR A 181 -22.06 -58.27 -4.09
C TYR A 181 -21.87 -59.78 -4.09
N GLU A 182 -20.64 -60.26 -4.31
CA GLU A 182 -20.31 -61.68 -4.27
C GLU A 182 -20.57 -62.30 -2.89
N GLU A 183 -20.17 -61.61 -1.81
CA GLU A 183 -20.45 -62.03 -0.44
C GLU A 183 -21.95 -62.09 -0.14
N ALA A 184 -22.72 -61.08 -0.57
CA ALA A 184 -24.17 -61.07 -0.39
C ALA A 184 -24.85 -62.23 -1.12
N LYS A 185 -24.39 -62.54 -2.34
CA LYS A 185 -24.87 -63.69 -3.12
C LYS A 185 -24.57 -65.01 -2.40
N LYS A 186 -23.36 -65.19 -1.86
CA LYS A 186 -22.99 -66.39 -1.09
C LYS A 186 -23.87 -66.55 0.16
N ARG A 187 -24.03 -65.50 0.96
CA ARG A 187 -24.92 -65.51 2.14
C ARG A 187 -26.37 -65.84 1.77
N HIS A 188 -26.85 -65.37 0.63
CA HIS A 188 -28.19 -65.72 0.17
C HIS A 188 -28.30 -67.20 -0.17
N MET A 189 -27.33 -67.76 -0.91
CA MET A 189 -27.30 -69.18 -1.25
C MET A 189 -27.27 -70.06 0.01
N GLU A 190 -26.42 -69.72 0.99
CA GLU A 190 -26.34 -70.42 2.28
C GLU A 190 -27.68 -70.40 3.03
N ARG A 191 -28.37 -69.25 3.07
CA ARG A 191 -29.71 -69.16 3.69
C ARG A 191 -30.75 -70.02 2.97
N CYS A 192 -30.72 -70.06 1.64
CA CYS A 192 -31.62 -70.92 0.87
C CYS A 192 -31.39 -72.39 1.21
N GLN A 193 -30.13 -72.82 1.28
CA GLN A 193 -29.76 -74.19 1.64
C GLN A 193 -30.26 -74.55 3.05
N GLN A 194 -30.02 -73.69 4.05
CA GLN A 194 -30.52 -73.88 5.41
C GLN A 194 -32.04 -74.00 5.47
N LEU A 195 -32.76 -73.19 4.69
CA LEU A 195 -34.23 -73.26 4.62
C LEU A 195 -34.72 -74.55 3.94
N GLU A 196 -34.01 -75.03 2.93
CA GLU A 196 -34.31 -76.32 2.29
C GLU A 196 -34.09 -77.49 3.23
N GLU A 197 -32.99 -77.49 3.99
CA GLU A 197 -32.69 -78.49 5.02
C GLU A 197 -33.79 -78.51 6.09
N HIS A 198 -34.11 -77.35 6.67
CA HIS A 198 -35.17 -77.23 7.67
C HIS A 198 -36.54 -77.66 7.11
N LYS A 199 -36.85 -77.37 5.84
CA LYS A 199 -38.08 -77.84 5.19
C LYS A 199 -38.13 -79.37 5.11
N ARG A 200 -37.00 -80.02 4.80
CA ARG A 200 -36.92 -81.49 4.75
C ARG A 200 -37.15 -82.10 6.13
N GLU A 201 -36.47 -81.60 7.15
CA GLU A 201 -36.64 -82.03 8.54
C GLU A 201 -38.10 -81.89 9.01
N LEU A 202 -38.76 -80.78 8.66
CA LEU A 202 -40.17 -80.59 8.98
C LEU A 202 -41.07 -81.62 8.28
N LEU A 203 -40.84 -81.90 7.00
CA LEU A 203 -41.62 -82.91 6.27
C LEU A 203 -41.44 -84.31 6.88
N GLU A 204 -40.22 -84.67 7.26
CA GLU A 204 -39.92 -85.92 7.96
C GLU A 204 -40.69 -86.01 9.29
N SER A 205 -40.67 -84.92 10.09
CA SER A 205 -41.41 -84.86 11.35
C SER A 205 -42.93 -84.98 11.18
N ILE A 206 -43.49 -84.45 10.08
CA ILE A 206 -44.91 -84.58 9.75
C ILE A 206 -45.24 -86.03 9.43
N VAL A 207 -44.42 -86.70 8.62
CA VAL A 207 -44.61 -88.12 8.27
C VAL A 207 -44.52 -89.00 9.52
N GLU A 208 -43.59 -88.74 10.43
CA GLU A 208 -43.48 -89.46 11.70
C GLU A 208 -44.74 -89.27 12.57
N ARG A 209 -45.25 -88.05 12.69
CA ARG A 209 -46.51 -87.78 13.41
C ARG A 209 -47.71 -88.46 12.76
N GLU A 210 -47.78 -88.54 11.44
CA GLU A 210 -48.83 -89.29 10.74
C GLU A 210 -48.76 -90.79 11.02
N LYS A 211 -47.54 -91.37 11.06
CA LYS A 211 -47.36 -92.77 11.45
C LYS A 211 -47.82 -93.01 12.89
N GLN A 212 -47.47 -92.11 13.82
CA GLN A 212 -47.93 -92.18 15.22
C GLN A 212 -49.46 -92.11 15.31
N ARG A 213 -50.11 -91.18 14.59
CA ARG A 213 -51.58 -91.08 14.56
C ARG A 213 -52.25 -92.34 14.01
N LYS A 214 -51.67 -92.96 12.98
CA LYS A 214 -52.18 -94.22 12.43
C LYS A 214 -52.02 -95.36 13.43
N ALA A 215 -50.92 -95.41 14.17
CA ALA A 215 -50.71 -96.39 15.23
C ALA A 215 -51.73 -96.22 16.37
N THR A 216 -51.94 -95.00 16.87
CA THR A 216 -52.95 -94.73 17.91
C THR A 216 -54.37 -95.06 17.43
N GLN A 217 -54.71 -94.73 16.18
CA GLN A 217 -56.00 -95.11 15.61
C GLN A 217 -56.18 -96.62 15.51
N ALA A 218 -55.13 -97.37 15.18
CA ALA A 218 -55.18 -98.83 15.15
C ALA A 218 -55.43 -99.40 16.55
N GLU A 219 -54.72 -98.88 17.57
CA GLU A 219 -54.92 -99.25 18.97
C GLU A 219 -56.35 -98.94 19.46
N GLU A 220 -56.87 -97.75 19.14
CA GLU A 220 -58.27 -97.37 19.45
C GLU A 220 -59.27 -98.31 18.78
N MET A 221 -59.04 -98.70 17.52
CA MET A 221 -59.92 -99.63 16.79
C MET A 221 -59.89 -101.04 17.38
N GLU A 222 -58.73 -101.49 17.87
CA GLU A 222 -58.61 -102.78 18.58
C GLU A 222 -59.32 -102.75 19.94
N GLN A 223 -59.18 -101.67 20.71
CA GLN A 223 -59.92 -101.48 21.96
C GLN A 223 -61.41 -101.43 21.71
N ALA A 224 -61.87 -100.69 20.69
CA ALA A 224 -63.28 -100.62 20.32
C ALA A 224 -63.84 -101.98 19.89
N ARG A 225 -63.05 -102.85 19.24
CA ARG A 225 -63.47 -104.24 18.95
C ARG A 225 -63.63 -105.04 20.23
N GLN A 226 -62.66 -104.97 21.15
CA GLN A 226 -62.74 -105.67 22.44
C GLN A 226 -63.93 -105.19 23.28
N GLU A 227 -64.22 -103.89 23.28
CA GLU A 227 -65.40 -103.32 23.93
C GLU A 227 -66.70 -103.76 23.26
N ARG A 228 -66.77 -103.79 21.91
CA ARG A 228 -67.93 -104.33 21.19
C ARG A 228 -68.19 -105.79 21.53
N ASP A 229 -67.15 -106.61 21.66
CA ASP A 229 -67.31 -108.02 22.04
C ASP A 229 -67.81 -108.17 23.48
N ARG A 230 -67.33 -107.33 24.41
CA ARG A 230 -67.85 -107.27 25.80
C ARG A 230 -69.30 -106.80 25.82
N ASN A 231 -69.61 -105.72 25.11
CA ASN A 231 -70.95 -105.16 25.02
C ASN A 231 -71.92 -106.12 24.33
N ALA A 232 -71.50 -106.84 23.29
CA ALA A 232 -72.34 -107.83 22.62
C ALA A 232 -72.70 -109.00 23.55
N LYS A 233 -71.75 -109.44 24.39
CA LYS A 233 -72.02 -110.45 25.43
C LYS A 233 -73.01 -109.91 26.46
N GLN A 234 -72.76 -108.72 27.00
CA GLN A 234 -73.67 -108.07 27.95
C GLN A 234 -75.06 -107.80 27.36
N LEU A 235 -75.13 -107.38 26.08
CA LEU A 235 -76.38 -107.14 25.36
C LEU A 235 -77.17 -108.44 25.15
N LYS A 236 -76.51 -109.58 24.90
CA LYS A 236 -77.20 -110.87 24.86
C LYS A 236 -77.81 -111.22 26.21
N ASP A 237 -77.04 -111.09 27.29
CA ASP A 237 -77.51 -111.32 28.66
C ASP A 237 -78.65 -110.36 29.04
N HIS A 238 -78.57 -109.10 28.60
CA HIS A 238 -79.62 -108.11 28.77
C HIS A 238 -80.85 -108.39 27.90
N GLN A 239 -80.69 -108.83 26.65
CA GLN A 239 -81.81 -109.18 25.77
C GLN A 239 -82.57 -110.40 26.29
N GLU A 240 -81.90 -111.37 26.90
CA GLU A 240 -82.55 -112.49 27.57
C GLU A 240 -83.38 -111.99 28.76
N LYS A 241 -82.79 -111.16 29.62
CA LYS A 241 -83.52 -110.51 30.74
C LYS A 241 -84.64 -109.58 30.27
N GLU A 242 -84.45 -108.85 29.19
CA GLU A 242 -85.45 -107.94 28.63
C GLU A 242 -86.58 -108.71 27.95
N LYS A 243 -86.34 -109.85 27.30
CA LYS A 243 -87.42 -110.69 26.79
C LYS A 243 -88.32 -111.16 27.93
N GLU A 244 -87.73 -111.55 29.06
CA GLU A 244 -88.45 -111.93 30.28
C GLU A 244 -89.23 -110.73 30.86
N LEU A 245 -88.61 -109.55 30.95
CA LEU A 245 -89.24 -108.32 31.43
C LEU A 245 -90.27 -107.73 30.45
N MET A 246 -90.12 -107.93 29.14
CA MET A 246 -91.05 -107.43 28.13
C MET A 246 -92.27 -108.33 28.05
N ALA A 247 -92.13 -109.63 28.30
CA ALA A 247 -93.27 -110.51 28.49
C ALA A 247 -94.11 -110.09 29.72
N SER A 248 -93.47 -109.63 30.80
CA SER A 248 -94.19 -109.11 31.98
C SER A 248 -94.75 -107.70 31.76
N LYS A 249 -93.99 -106.79 31.14
CA LYS A 249 -94.45 -105.43 30.81
C LYS A 249 -95.52 -105.38 29.73
N GLN A 250 -95.55 -106.29 28.76
CA GLN A 250 -96.64 -106.35 27.78
C GLN A 250 -97.98 -106.70 28.44
N ARG A 251 -97.98 -107.45 29.54
CA ARG A 251 -99.18 -107.69 30.35
C ARG A 251 -99.63 -106.39 31.03
N GLN A 252 -98.69 -105.65 31.63
CA GLN A 252 -98.96 -104.37 32.31
C GLN A 252 -99.33 -103.23 31.35
N ARG A 253 -98.70 -103.11 30.17
CA ARG A 253 -98.96 -102.05 29.19
C ARG A 253 -100.34 -102.15 28.55
N LYS A 254 -100.89 -103.35 28.40
CA LYS A 254 -102.28 -103.51 27.94
C LYS A 254 -103.26 -102.89 28.94
N GLU A 255 -102.93 -102.93 30.23
CA GLU A 255 -103.74 -102.37 31.31
C GLU A 255 -103.55 -100.84 31.42
N GLU A 256 -102.31 -100.33 31.26
CA GLU A 256 -101.99 -98.90 31.34
C GLU A 256 -102.39 -98.09 30.09
N ALA A 257 -102.33 -98.66 28.88
CA ALA A 257 -102.69 -97.96 27.63
C ALA A 257 -104.19 -97.62 27.54
N LEU A 258 -105.04 -98.47 28.12
CA LEU A 258 -106.46 -98.17 28.25
C LEU A 258 -106.71 -96.98 29.20
N ALA A 259 -105.85 -96.79 30.20
CA ALA A 259 -105.97 -95.71 31.19
C ALA A 259 -105.42 -94.36 30.69
N SER A 260 -104.35 -94.36 29.88
CA SER A 260 -103.69 -93.12 29.43
C SER A 260 -104.39 -92.39 28.28
N LEU A 261 -105.07 -93.12 27.38
CA LEU A 261 -105.90 -92.52 26.32
C LEU A 261 -107.00 -91.64 26.91
N ALA A 262 -107.63 -92.07 28.01
CA ALA A 262 -108.67 -91.30 28.69
C ALA A 262 -108.16 -89.98 29.33
N MET A 263 -106.88 -89.92 29.73
CA MET A 263 -106.30 -88.76 30.40
C MET A 263 -105.73 -87.72 29.43
N SER A 264 -105.27 -88.12 28.24
CA SER A 264 -104.65 -87.18 27.27
C SER A 264 -105.68 -86.26 26.61
N GLU A 265 -106.89 -86.75 26.34
CA GLU A 265 -107.99 -85.96 25.78
C GLU A 265 -108.45 -84.82 26.71
N GLN A 266 -108.28 -85.00 28.03
CA GLN A 266 -108.62 -83.98 29.03
C GLN A 266 -107.54 -82.89 29.13
N CYS A 267 -106.27 -83.24 28.97
CA CYS A 267 -105.16 -82.27 29.01
C CYS A 267 -105.12 -81.36 27.79
N HIS A 268 -105.43 -81.86 26.59
CA HIS A 268 -105.37 -81.07 25.36
C HIS A 268 -106.35 -79.88 25.37
N LYS A 269 -107.57 -80.09 25.91
CA LYS A 269 -108.59 -79.02 26.05
C LYS A 269 -108.19 -77.92 27.04
N ARG A 270 -107.33 -78.23 28.02
CA ARG A 270 -106.86 -77.25 29.01
C ARG A 270 -105.78 -76.32 28.46
N LEU A 271 -104.90 -76.81 27.58
CA LEU A 271 -103.80 -76.02 27.03
C LEU A 271 -104.27 -74.95 26.05
N GLN A 272 -105.25 -75.26 25.20
CA GLN A 272 -105.81 -74.30 24.23
C GLN A 272 -106.39 -73.05 24.92
N MET A 273 -107.05 -73.24 26.07
CA MET A 273 -107.60 -72.12 26.87
C MET A 273 -106.52 -71.23 27.50
N LEU A 274 -105.31 -71.75 27.76
CA LEU A 274 -104.23 -70.98 28.38
C LEU A 274 -103.49 -70.11 27.37
N GLU A 275 -103.29 -70.61 26.15
CA GLU A 275 -102.62 -69.87 25.07
C GLU A 275 -103.39 -68.62 24.66
N GLU A 276 -104.72 -68.66 24.65
CA GLU A 276 -105.57 -67.51 24.35
C GLU A 276 -105.42 -66.39 25.38
N VAL A 277 -105.22 -66.74 26.66
CA VAL A 277 -105.05 -65.75 27.74
C VAL A 277 -103.69 -65.07 27.65
N GLU A 278 -102.62 -65.80 27.31
CA GLU A 278 -101.27 -65.24 27.21
C GLU A 278 -101.15 -64.23 26.06
N GLN A 279 -101.80 -64.48 24.92
CA GLN A 279 -101.79 -63.56 23.79
C GLN A 279 -102.39 -62.20 24.15
N VAL A 280 -103.53 -62.18 24.87
CA VAL A 280 -104.18 -60.95 25.34
C VAL A 280 -103.28 -60.16 26.30
N GLN A 281 -102.52 -60.83 27.16
CA GLN A 281 -101.60 -60.18 28.10
C GLN A 281 -100.42 -59.49 27.39
N CYS A 282 -99.90 -60.10 26.33
CA CYS A 282 -98.80 -59.52 25.54
C CYS A 282 -99.21 -58.22 24.85
N ASP A 283 -100.42 -58.15 24.29
CA ASP A 283 -100.91 -56.96 23.58
C ASP A 283 -101.07 -55.76 24.51
N VAL A 284 -101.67 -55.96 25.69
CA VAL A 284 -101.83 -54.91 26.72
C VAL A 284 -100.47 -54.35 27.16
N HIS A 285 -99.47 -55.21 27.37
CA HIS A 285 -98.13 -54.78 27.77
C HIS A 285 -97.46 -53.91 26.69
N ASN A 286 -97.58 -54.30 25.42
CA ASN A 286 -96.98 -53.58 24.30
C ASN A 286 -97.60 -52.18 24.12
N GLU A 287 -98.91 -52.05 24.28
CA GLU A 287 -99.59 -50.75 24.24
C GLU A 287 -99.15 -49.83 25.39
N ALA A 288 -99.05 -50.36 26.61
CA ALA A 288 -98.60 -49.60 27.77
C ALA A 288 -97.18 -49.05 27.58
N LYS A 289 -96.26 -49.86 27.04
CA LYS A 289 -94.88 -49.45 26.76
C LYS A 289 -94.82 -48.28 25.76
N ARG A 290 -95.58 -48.34 24.67
CA ARG A 290 -95.63 -47.27 23.66
C ARG A 290 -96.12 -45.93 24.24
N ARG A 291 -97.15 -45.95 25.09
CA ARG A 291 -97.67 -44.75 25.77
C ARG A 291 -96.63 -44.10 26.69
N LEU A 292 -95.87 -44.93 27.42
CA LEU A 292 -94.84 -44.47 28.35
C LEU A 292 -93.65 -43.81 27.64
N GLU A 293 -93.25 -44.35 26.48
CA GLU A 293 -92.20 -43.76 25.64
C GLU A 293 -92.62 -42.41 25.04
N GLY A 294 -93.88 -42.25 24.64
CA GLY A 294 -94.44 -40.97 24.18
C GLY A 294 -94.28 -39.86 25.22
N MET A 295 -94.73 -40.12 26.46
CA MET A 295 -94.65 -39.17 27.57
C MET A 295 -93.21 -38.73 27.90
N LYS A 296 -92.22 -39.62 27.74
CA LYS A 296 -90.80 -39.28 27.96
C LYS A 296 -90.27 -38.31 26.91
N ARG A 297 -90.66 -38.47 25.64
CA ARG A 297 -90.24 -37.59 24.54
C ARG A 297 -90.80 -36.19 24.69
N ASP A 298 -92.06 -36.06 25.11
CA ASP A 298 -92.70 -34.75 25.26
C ASP A 298 -92.10 -33.92 26.39
N ARG A 299 -91.84 -34.54 27.56
CA ARG A 299 -91.11 -33.88 28.67
C ARG A 299 -89.70 -33.43 28.29
N ALA A 300 -89.04 -34.11 27.35
CA ALA A 300 -87.73 -33.69 26.87
C ALA A 300 -87.82 -32.42 26.01
N LYS A 301 -88.82 -32.32 25.13
CA LYS A 301 -89.06 -31.15 24.28
C LYS A 301 -89.38 -29.90 25.09
N GLU A 302 -90.23 -30.03 26.13
CA GLU A 302 -90.60 -28.91 27.00
C GLU A 302 -89.39 -28.28 27.71
N ARG A 303 -88.46 -29.10 28.20
CA ARG A 303 -87.23 -28.62 28.87
C ARG A 303 -86.34 -27.79 27.95
N VAL A 304 -86.23 -28.18 26.68
CA VAL A 304 -85.43 -27.45 25.69
C VAL A 304 -86.10 -26.11 25.35
N GLN A 305 -87.42 -26.10 25.14
CA GLN A 305 -88.17 -24.87 24.84
C GLN A 305 -88.12 -23.85 26.00
N GLN A 306 -88.12 -24.31 27.25
CA GLN A 306 -87.98 -23.43 28.41
C GLN A 306 -86.60 -22.75 28.49
N ARG A 307 -85.51 -23.43 28.08
CA ARG A 307 -84.16 -22.84 28.03
C ARG A 307 -84.06 -21.74 26.98
N ILE A 308 -84.58 -21.98 25.79
CA ILE A 308 -84.56 -21.02 24.68
C ILE A 308 -85.32 -19.73 25.07
N ARG A 309 -86.52 -19.86 25.64
CA ARG A 309 -87.32 -18.71 26.11
C ARG A 309 -86.63 -17.89 27.21
N ARG A 310 -85.75 -18.49 28.02
CA ARG A 310 -84.97 -17.75 29.04
C ARG A 310 -83.85 -16.93 28.41
N ASN A 311 -83.12 -17.50 27.46
CA ASN A 311 -82.03 -16.81 26.77
C ASN A 311 -82.54 -15.61 25.94
N GLU A 312 -83.69 -15.74 25.28
CA GLU A 312 -84.29 -14.63 24.52
C GLU A 312 -84.74 -13.45 25.40
N LYS A 313 -85.12 -13.70 26.66
CA LYS A 313 -85.48 -12.65 27.62
C LYS A 313 -84.23 -11.89 28.10
N LEU A 314 -83.16 -12.61 28.44
CA LEU A 314 -81.88 -12.01 28.84
C LEU A 314 -81.26 -11.16 27.72
N ALA A 315 -81.41 -11.57 26.47
CA ALA A 315 -80.95 -10.80 25.32
C ALA A 315 -81.73 -9.48 25.13
N LYS A 316 -83.03 -9.45 25.45
CA LYS A 316 -83.86 -8.23 25.40
C LYS A 316 -83.59 -7.28 26.57
N GLU A 317 -83.16 -7.80 27.72
CA GLU A 317 -82.85 -7.01 28.93
C GLU A 317 -81.49 -6.27 28.86
N LEU A 318 -80.53 -6.76 28.07
CA LEU A 318 -79.20 -6.13 27.93
C LEU A 318 -79.11 -5.08 26.80
N ALA A 319 -80.05 -5.08 25.85
CA ALA A 319 -80.08 -4.15 24.72
C ALA A 319 -80.15 -2.64 25.09
N PRO A 320 -80.85 -2.19 26.16
CA PRO A 320 -80.91 -0.77 26.50
C PRO A 320 -79.67 -0.20 27.21
N ARG A 321 -78.76 -1.05 27.72
CA ARG A 321 -77.56 -0.59 28.46
C ARG A 321 -76.42 -0.06 27.55
N LEU A 322 -76.52 -0.27 26.24
CA LEU A 322 -75.61 0.33 25.24
C LEU A 322 -76.07 1.72 24.75
N HIS A 323 -77.32 2.13 25.04
CA HIS A 323 -77.84 3.44 24.64
C HIS A 323 -77.69 4.52 25.73
N TYR A 324 -77.30 4.17 26.96
CA TYR A 324 -77.16 5.13 28.07
C TYR A 324 -75.79 5.87 28.08
N SER A 325 -74.79 5.43 27.31
CA SER A 325 -73.48 6.09 27.23
C SER A 325 -73.38 7.18 26.14
N ALA A 326 -74.42 7.43 25.37
CA ALA A 326 -74.41 8.45 24.31
C ALA A 326 -74.92 9.82 24.79
N ASP A 327 -75.75 9.87 25.83
CA ASP A 327 -76.41 11.10 26.29
C ASP A 327 -75.58 11.89 27.33
N GLU A 328 -74.64 11.26 28.04
CA GLU A 328 -73.76 11.94 29.02
C GLU A 328 -72.65 12.80 28.38
N ASP A 329 -72.34 12.59 27.09
CA ASP A 329 -71.33 13.36 26.37
C ASP A 329 -71.89 14.68 25.80
N LEU A 330 -73.19 14.73 25.47
CA LEU A 330 -73.87 15.94 25.01
C LEU A 330 -74.05 16.99 26.13
N ALA A 331 -74.14 16.56 27.39
CA ALA A 331 -74.32 17.44 28.54
C ALA A 331 -73.02 18.15 29.00
N ARG A 332 -71.84 17.68 28.61
CA ARG A 332 -70.55 18.33 28.94
C ARG A 332 -70.28 19.54 28.03
N HIS A 333 -70.71 19.45 26.77
CA HIS A 333 -70.47 20.47 25.75
C HIS A 333 -71.28 21.76 25.99
N SER A 334 -72.47 21.67 26.61
CA SER A 334 -73.32 22.83 26.92
C SER A 334 -72.78 23.68 28.08
N ARG A 335 -72.08 23.08 29.05
CA ARG A 335 -71.54 23.80 30.23
C ARG A 335 -70.36 24.73 29.89
N GLN A 336 -69.54 24.39 28.90
CA GLN A 336 -68.39 25.21 28.49
C GLN A 336 -68.77 26.53 27.79
N LEU A 337 -69.93 26.59 27.14
CA LEU A 337 -70.38 27.79 26.42
C LEU A 337 -70.87 28.90 27.35
N GLU A 338 -71.32 28.56 28.56
CA GLU A 338 -71.86 29.54 29.52
C GLU A 338 -70.77 30.27 30.31
N GLU A 339 -69.60 29.65 30.52
CA GLU A 339 -68.47 30.26 31.22
C GLU A 339 -67.82 31.40 30.41
N MET A 340 -67.73 31.24 29.09
CA MET A 340 -67.16 32.25 28.18
C MET A 340 -67.96 33.57 28.15
N ARG A 341 -69.29 33.50 28.36
CA ARG A 341 -70.16 34.69 28.32
C ARG A 341 -69.99 35.58 29.56
N LYS A 342 -69.60 35.03 30.72
CA LYS A 342 -69.42 35.79 31.96
C LYS A 342 -68.11 36.59 31.97
N ALA A 343 -67.05 36.09 31.32
CA ALA A 343 -65.75 36.77 31.25
C ALA A 343 -65.80 38.09 30.45
N HIS A 344 -66.58 38.14 29.37
CA HIS A 344 -66.66 39.30 28.48
C HIS A 344 -67.35 40.52 29.14
N SER A 345 -68.30 40.30 30.06
CA SER A 345 -69.03 41.38 30.73
C SER A 345 -68.17 42.15 31.75
N ALA A 346 -67.22 41.50 32.42
CA ALA A 346 -66.37 42.12 33.43
C ALA A 346 -65.32 43.08 32.82
N GLU A 347 -64.96 42.87 31.57
CA GLU A 347 -63.92 43.63 30.87
C GLU A 347 -64.39 45.02 30.43
N GLN A 348 -65.68 45.16 30.10
CA GLN A 348 -66.25 46.44 29.64
C GLN A 348 -66.37 47.48 30.76
N ALA A 349 -66.58 47.06 32.01
CA ALA A 349 -66.70 47.97 33.15
C ALA A 349 -65.36 48.67 33.47
N LYS A 350 -64.23 47.94 33.42
CA LYS A 350 -62.89 48.49 33.68
C LYS A 350 -62.46 49.56 32.67
N LYS A 351 -62.88 49.45 31.40
CA LYS A 351 -62.52 50.42 30.36
C LYS A 351 -63.09 51.83 30.58
N ARG A 352 -64.21 51.95 31.30
CA ARG A 352 -64.86 53.26 31.53
C ARG A 352 -64.11 54.11 32.56
N GLN A 353 -63.68 53.51 33.68
CA GLN A 353 -62.98 54.23 34.75
C GLN A 353 -61.60 54.76 34.33
N VAL A 354 -60.90 54.03 33.45
CA VAL A 354 -59.59 54.45 32.93
C VAL A 354 -59.70 55.74 32.10
N ARG A 355 -60.79 55.95 31.36
CA ARG A 355 -60.94 57.13 30.49
C ARG A 355 -61.02 58.44 31.26
N GLU A 356 -61.67 58.46 32.43
CA GLU A 356 -61.88 59.69 33.19
C GLU A 356 -60.58 60.18 33.84
N GLN A 357 -59.73 59.27 34.32
CA GLN A 357 -58.42 59.60 34.88
C GLN A 357 -57.48 60.19 33.81
N VAL A 358 -57.59 59.73 32.57
CA VAL A 358 -56.77 60.21 31.45
C VAL A 358 -57.06 61.67 31.11
N ILE A 359 -58.32 62.11 31.18
CA ILE A 359 -58.68 63.50 30.85
C ILE A 359 -58.08 64.48 31.87
N ASN A 360 -58.14 64.14 33.15
CA ASN A 360 -57.61 65.01 34.20
C ASN A 360 -56.08 65.07 34.19
N ALA A 361 -55.40 63.97 33.86
CA ALA A 361 -53.96 63.96 33.65
C ALA A 361 -53.55 64.91 32.49
N ARG A 362 -54.34 64.96 31.42
CA ARG A 362 -54.04 65.79 30.24
C ARG A 362 -53.96 67.29 30.54
N LEU A 363 -54.82 67.80 31.41
CA LEU A 363 -54.85 69.22 31.75
C LEU A 363 -53.67 69.64 32.65
N ALA A 364 -53.20 68.76 33.53
CA ALA A 364 -52.01 69.00 34.34
C ALA A 364 -50.75 69.04 33.45
N ILE A 365 -50.68 68.14 32.47
CA ILE A 365 -49.59 68.06 31.49
C ILE A 365 -49.48 69.37 30.69
N GLN A 366 -50.60 69.93 30.20
CA GLN A 366 -50.56 71.17 29.40
C GLN A 366 -49.94 72.37 30.13
N LYS A 367 -50.15 72.48 31.45
CA LYS A 367 -49.57 73.59 32.23
C LYS A 367 -48.06 73.42 32.40
N GLN A 368 -47.59 72.20 32.63
CA GLN A 368 -46.17 71.89 32.72
C GLN A 368 -45.48 72.06 31.36
N GLU A 369 -46.16 71.70 30.25
CA GLU A 369 -45.66 71.90 28.88
C GLU A 369 -45.40 73.38 28.58
N ALA A 370 -46.25 74.30 29.06
CA ALA A 370 -46.08 75.73 28.80
C ALA A 370 -44.85 76.34 29.51
N GLU A 371 -44.56 75.91 30.73
CA GLU A 371 -43.37 76.34 31.47
C GLU A 371 -42.09 75.73 30.88
N GLN A 372 -42.14 74.44 30.54
CA GLN A 372 -41.06 73.78 29.81
C GLN A 372 -40.80 74.46 28.47
N ALA A 373 -41.84 74.92 27.76
CA ALA A 373 -41.70 75.64 26.50
C ALA A 373 -40.96 76.99 26.65
N ARG A 374 -41.03 77.64 27.82
CA ARG A 374 -40.29 78.88 28.07
C ARG A 374 -38.81 78.61 28.36
N ILE A 375 -38.54 77.58 29.16
CA ILE A 375 -37.17 77.15 29.46
C ILE A 375 -36.50 76.64 28.18
N SER A 376 -37.22 75.85 27.38
CA SER A 376 -36.73 75.34 26.11
C SER A 376 -36.46 76.45 25.10
N ARG A 377 -37.23 77.54 25.08
CA ARG A 377 -36.92 78.71 24.23
C ARG A 377 -35.60 79.37 24.59
N LYS A 378 -35.32 79.56 25.88
CA LYS A 378 -34.04 80.13 26.34
C LYS A 378 -32.87 79.19 26.04
N GLN A 379 -33.05 77.90 26.30
CA GLN A 379 -32.07 76.88 25.93
C GLN A 379 -31.85 76.84 24.42
N ALA A 380 -32.91 76.97 23.61
CA ALA A 380 -32.80 77.00 22.16
C ALA A 380 -32.04 78.22 21.64
N GLU A 381 -32.12 79.38 22.30
CA GLU A 381 -31.32 80.56 21.96
C GLU A 381 -29.85 80.36 22.31
N GLU A 382 -29.54 79.79 23.47
CA GLU A 382 -28.15 79.43 23.84
C GLU A 382 -27.58 78.34 22.92
N GLU A 383 -28.38 77.34 22.57
CA GLU A 383 -28.04 76.31 21.61
C GLU A 383 -27.84 76.88 20.22
N ARG A 384 -28.59 77.91 19.80
CA ARG A 384 -28.36 78.60 18.53
C ARG A 384 -27.00 79.29 18.51
N LEU A 385 -26.63 79.99 19.58
CA LEU A 385 -25.32 80.63 19.69
C LEU A 385 -24.18 79.59 19.67
N LYS A 386 -24.30 78.54 20.50
CA LYS A 386 -23.36 77.41 20.51
C LYS A 386 -23.29 76.70 19.16
N ALA A 387 -24.42 76.52 18.48
CA ALA A 387 -24.47 75.90 17.16
C ALA A 387 -23.79 76.75 16.09
N VAL A 388 -23.90 78.08 16.17
CA VAL A 388 -23.17 79.00 15.27
C VAL A 388 -21.67 78.93 15.54
N GLU A 389 -21.24 78.91 16.80
CA GLU A 389 -19.83 78.74 17.17
C GLU A 389 -19.28 77.38 16.69
N LEU A 390 -20.03 76.30 16.91
CA LEU A 390 -19.66 74.97 16.44
C LEU A 390 -19.65 74.89 14.91
N ARG A 391 -20.54 75.59 14.19
CA ARG A 391 -20.51 75.67 12.73
C ARG A 391 -19.24 76.36 12.25
N LEU A 392 -18.88 77.49 12.85
CA LEU A 392 -17.63 78.19 12.54
C LEU A 392 -16.39 77.31 12.81
N GLN A 393 -16.37 76.61 13.94
CA GLN A 393 -15.31 75.66 14.24
C GLN A 393 -15.28 74.51 13.24
N ASN A 394 -16.44 73.96 12.88
CA ASN A 394 -16.58 72.90 11.88
C ASN A 394 -16.16 73.37 10.48
N ASP A 395 -16.43 74.62 10.10
CA ASP A 395 -15.98 75.16 8.82
C ASP A 395 -14.46 75.31 8.80
N LEU A 396 -13.86 75.75 9.90
CA LEU A 396 -12.40 75.80 10.05
C LEU A 396 -11.76 74.42 10.03
N THR A 397 -12.35 73.42 10.70
CA THR A 397 -11.87 72.04 10.65
C THR A 397 -12.08 71.44 9.26
N ASN A 398 -13.20 71.72 8.59
CA ASN A 398 -13.48 71.28 7.22
C ASN A 398 -12.46 71.85 6.24
N VAL A 399 -12.11 73.13 6.34
CA VAL A 399 -11.06 73.73 5.48
C VAL A 399 -9.71 73.07 5.73
N LYS A 400 -9.34 72.82 6.99
CA LYS A 400 -8.10 72.10 7.33
C LYS A 400 -8.12 70.66 6.82
N PHE A 401 -9.24 69.98 6.98
CA PHE A 401 -9.46 68.60 6.54
C PHE A 401 -9.41 68.50 5.02
N GLN A 402 -10.06 69.40 4.28
CA GLN A 402 -9.98 69.44 2.82
C GLN A 402 -8.56 69.73 2.32
N ARG A 403 -7.81 70.60 3.02
CA ARG A 403 -6.39 70.84 2.72
C ARG A 403 -5.55 69.57 2.95
N GLN A 404 -5.77 68.88 4.07
CA GLN A 404 -5.11 67.61 4.36
C GLN A 404 -5.47 66.52 3.34
N GLN A 405 -6.75 66.36 3.01
CA GLN A 405 -7.20 65.43 1.98
C GLN A 405 -6.56 65.71 0.62
N ARG A 406 -6.45 66.99 0.22
CA ARG A 406 -5.74 67.36 -1.01
C ARG A 406 -4.25 67.01 -0.95
N GLN A 407 -3.60 67.24 0.19
CA GLN A 407 -2.20 66.85 0.40
C GLN A 407 -2.03 65.34 0.34
N GLU A 408 -2.86 64.57 1.04
CA GLU A 408 -2.88 63.11 0.98
C GLU A 408 -3.15 62.59 -0.43
N GLN A 409 -4.07 63.20 -1.19
CA GLN A 409 -4.32 62.83 -2.59
C GLN A 409 -3.09 63.08 -3.47
N LEU A 410 -2.41 64.21 -3.27
CA LEU A 410 -1.17 64.51 -3.99
C LEU A 410 -0.04 63.54 -3.61
N GLU A 411 0.08 63.17 -2.33
CA GLU A 411 1.02 62.17 -1.85
C GLU A 411 0.71 60.78 -2.43
N ARG A 412 -0.55 60.34 -2.38
CA ARG A 412 -1.01 59.10 -3.02
C ARG A 412 -0.72 59.10 -4.52
N MET A 413 -0.95 60.21 -5.22
CA MET A 413 -0.59 60.30 -6.65
C MET A 413 0.93 60.21 -6.88
N ARG A 414 1.74 60.80 -6.01
CA ARG A 414 3.21 60.67 -6.07
C ARG A 414 3.65 59.24 -5.79
N ASP A 415 3.05 58.56 -4.81
CA ASP A 415 3.36 57.18 -4.48
C ASP A 415 2.89 56.21 -5.56
N LEU A 416 1.73 56.43 -6.17
CA LEU A 416 1.27 55.67 -7.33
C LEU A 416 2.21 55.87 -8.54
N ARG A 417 2.71 57.09 -8.77
CA ARG A 417 3.74 57.33 -9.78
C ARG A 417 5.02 56.58 -9.46
N ARG A 418 5.49 56.60 -8.21
CA ARG A 418 6.66 55.83 -7.77
C ARG A 418 6.46 54.32 -7.97
N GLN A 419 5.30 53.79 -7.60
CA GLN A 419 4.95 52.39 -7.81
C GLN A 419 4.88 52.03 -9.29
N LEU A 420 4.35 52.92 -10.14
CA LEU A 420 4.37 52.74 -11.59
C LEU A 420 5.80 52.78 -12.14
N ASP A 421 6.63 53.73 -11.70
CA ASP A 421 8.03 53.81 -12.09
C ASP A 421 8.80 52.56 -11.63
N GLU A 422 8.53 52.04 -10.43
CA GLU A 422 9.07 50.78 -9.92
C GLU A 422 8.57 49.57 -10.74
N GLN A 423 7.30 49.54 -11.12
CA GLN A 423 6.76 48.48 -11.97
C GLN A 423 7.36 48.54 -13.38
N VAL A 424 7.54 49.73 -13.95
CA VAL A 424 8.20 49.92 -15.23
C VAL A 424 9.66 49.51 -15.14
N LYS A 425 10.37 49.86 -14.06
CA LYS A 425 11.73 49.37 -13.80
C LYS A 425 11.78 47.87 -13.64
N ARG A 426 10.87 47.24 -12.89
CA ARG A 426 10.78 45.78 -12.75
C ARG A 426 10.46 45.11 -14.07
N ARG A 427 9.53 45.64 -14.87
CA ARG A 427 9.27 45.14 -16.23
C ARG A 427 10.49 45.29 -17.10
N HIS A 428 11.16 46.44 -17.06
CA HIS A 428 12.37 46.67 -17.84
C HIS A 428 13.51 45.74 -17.36
N GLU A 429 13.65 45.47 -16.06
CA GLU A 429 14.56 44.50 -15.48
C GLU A 429 14.18 43.06 -15.84
N ASP A 430 12.89 42.73 -15.91
CA ASP A 430 12.40 41.41 -16.32
C ASP A 430 12.51 41.20 -17.84
N GLU A 431 12.40 42.26 -18.65
CA GLU A 431 12.61 42.30 -20.10
C GLU A 431 14.11 42.38 -20.48
N THR A 432 14.96 42.96 -19.61
CA THR A 432 16.43 43.01 -19.80
C THR A 432 17.17 41.92 -19.05
N ARG A 433 16.50 41.19 -18.15
CA ARG A 433 16.90 39.84 -17.83
C ARG A 433 16.98 39.13 -19.18
N PRO A 434 18.12 38.52 -19.53
CA PRO A 434 18.09 37.57 -20.62
C PRO A 434 16.93 36.63 -20.29
N GLU A 435 15.94 36.54 -21.19
CA GLU A 435 14.95 35.47 -21.13
C GLU A 435 15.75 34.24 -20.72
N THR A 436 15.31 33.54 -19.69
CA THR A 436 15.85 32.24 -19.34
C THR A 436 15.62 31.37 -20.58
N ASN A 437 16.54 31.49 -21.54
CA ASN A 437 16.82 30.50 -22.54
C ASN A 437 16.88 29.24 -21.72
N TYR A 438 15.96 28.31 -21.99
CA TYR A 438 16.10 26.91 -21.63
C TYR A 438 17.59 26.61 -21.53
N ASN A 439 18.11 26.51 -20.30
CA ASN A 439 19.54 26.44 -20.11
C ASN A 439 19.99 25.26 -20.96
N ARG A 440 20.90 25.49 -21.89
CA ARG A 440 21.47 24.40 -22.68
C ARG A 440 21.98 23.29 -21.77
N GLU A 441 22.45 23.67 -20.59
CA GLU A 441 22.79 22.80 -19.47
C GLU A 441 21.59 22.01 -18.91
N ALA A 442 20.40 22.60 -18.77
CA ALA A 442 19.20 21.88 -18.33
C ALA A 442 18.72 20.87 -19.39
N GLN A 443 18.78 21.21 -20.69
CA GLN A 443 18.50 20.26 -21.77
C GLN A 443 19.52 19.11 -21.81
N LEU A 444 20.79 19.42 -21.54
CA LEU A 444 21.84 18.43 -21.39
C LEU A 444 21.63 17.54 -20.16
N GLU A 445 21.18 18.10 -19.04
CA GLU A 445 20.81 17.33 -17.86
C GLU A 445 19.67 16.37 -18.18
N GLU A 446 18.58 16.83 -18.79
CA GLU A 446 17.46 15.99 -19.26
C GLU A 446 17.94 14.84 -20.16
N LEU A 447 18.78 15.15 -21.16
CA LEU A 447 19.37 14.14 -22.06
C LEU A 447 20.28 13.14 -21.34
N ARG A 448 21.02 13.59 -20.31
CA ARG A 448 21.84 12.70 -19.47
C ARG A 448 20.95 11.75 -18.66
N GLU A 449 19.84 12.23 -18.11
CA GLU A 449 18.89 11.40 -17.37
C GLU A 449 18.25 10.36 -18.29
N ASP A 450 17.82 10.77 -19.48
CA ASP A 450 17.23 9.89 -20.49
C ASP A 450 18.23 8.81 -20.93
N ALA A 451 19.49 9.20 -21.21
CA ALA A 451 20.54 8.25 -21.57
C ALA A 451 20.76 7.19 -20.47
N PHE A 452 20.87 7.63 -19.21
CA PHE A 452 21.00 6.73 -18.07
C PHE A 452 19.78 5.81 -17.94
N PHE A 453 18.56 6.35 -18.08
CA PHE A 453 17.33 5.58 -17.98
C PHE A 453 17.29 4.43 -19.00
N PHE A 454 17.60 4.70 -20.28
CA PHE A 454 17.56 3.65 -21.31
C PHE A 454 18.72 2.66 -21.18
N ASP A 455 19.91 3.09 -20.75
CA ASP A 455 21.01 2.18 -20.41
C ASP A 455 20.62 1.23 -19.26
N TYR A 456 20.00 1.78 -18.22
CA TYR A 456 19.55 1.02 -17.06
C TYR A 456 18.39 0.07 -17.42
N ALA A 457 17.43 0.54 -18.22
CA ALA A 457 16.33 -0.28 -18.74
C ALA A 457 16.86 -1.48 -19.55
N ARG A 458 17.84 -1.26 -20.43
CA ARG A 458 18.49 -2.31 -21.20
C ARG A 458 19.14 -3.35 -20.28
N GLN A 459 19.94 -2.91 -19.31
CA GLN A 459 20.58 -3.81 -18.33
C GLN A 459 19.55 -4.66 -17.59
N LEU A 460 18.45 -4.04 -17.12
CA LEU A 460 17.39 -4.76 -16.42
C LEU A 460 16.63 -5.74 -17.32
N MET A 461 16.44 -5.41 -18.60
CA MET A 461 15.83 -6.32 -19.57
C MET A 461 16.75 -7.50 -19.93
N ASP A 462 18.06 -7.29 -20.05
CA ASP A 462 19.04 -8.37 -20.25
C ASP A 462 19.09 -9.30 -19.03
N GLU A 463 19.09 -8.74 -17.82
CA GLU A 463 18.99 -9.49 -16.56
C GLU A 463 17.67 -10.27 -16.47
N ALA A 464 16.55 -9.66 -16.87
CA ALA A 464 15.25 -10.32 -16.83
C ALA A 464 15.17 -11.44 -17.88
N SER A 465 15.69 -11.20 -19.09
CA SER A 465 15.74 -12.18 -20.18
C SER A 465 16.60 -13.39 -19.79
N SER A 466 17.81 -13.16 -19.26
CA SER A 466 18.68 -14.24 -18.78
C SER A 466 18.08 -15.05 -17.63
N LYS A 467 17.25 -14.43 -16.79
CA LYS A 467 16.50 -15.10 -15.71
C LYS A 467 15.20 -15.76 -16.17
N GLY A 468 14.78 -15.59 -17.42
CA GLY A 468 13.48 -16.05 -17.94
C GLY A 468 12.28 -15.32 -17.32
N CYS A 469 12.46 -14.09 -16.85
CA CYS A 469 11.38 -13.24 -16.38
C CYS A 469 10.66 -12.58 -17.57
N PRO A 470 9.33 -12.41 -17.51
CA PRO A 470 8.59 -11.73 -18.58
C PRO A 470 8.97 -10.25 -18.66
N LEU A 471 9.32 -9.76 -19.85
CA LEU A 471 9.78 -8.38 -20.06
C LEU A 471 8.62 -7.38 -20.15
N LYS A 472 7.38 -7.85 -20.32
CA LYS A 472 6.18 -7.02 -20.47
C LYS A 472 6.05 -5.85 -19.46
N PRO A 473 6.31 -6.03 -18.14
CA PRO A 473 6.27 -4.91 -17.19
C PRO A 473 7.34 -3.85 -17.47
N LEU A 474 8.56 -4.27 -17.81
CA LEU A 474 9.67 -3.37 -18.15
C LEU A 474 9.37 -2.61 -19.44
N ILE A 475 8.85 -3.28 -20.46
CA ILE A 475 8.45 -2.66 -21.74
C ILE A 475 7.37 -1.60 -21.51
N ARG A 476 6.39 -1.88 -20.64
CA ARG A 476 5.37 -0.91 -20.27
C ARG A 476 5.97 0.33 -19.61
N ALA A 477 6.88 0.14 -18.65
CA ALA A 477 7.54 1.25 -17.96
C ALA A 477 8.39 2.10 -18.93
N VAL A 478 9.16 1.46 -19.81
CA VAL A 478 9.93 2.14 -20.87
C VAL A 478 9.01 2.93 -21.81
N GLY A 479 7.87 2.34 -22.20
CA GLY A 479 6.89 3.01 -23.05
C GLY A 479 6.21 4.20 -22.37
N GLN A 480 5.91 4.10 -21.07
CA GLN A 480 5.36 5.21 -20.28
C GLN A 480 6.37 6.35 -20.20
N TYR A 481 7.62 6.07 -19.81
CA TYR A 481 8.68 7.07 -19.75
C TYR A 481 8.92 7.78 -21.09
N LYS A 482 8.95 7.01 -22.19
CA LYS A 482 9.09 7.57 -23.55
C LYS A 482 7.95 8.54 -23.90
N ASN A 483 6.71 8.22 -23.50
CA ASN A 483 5.54 9.07 -23.74
C ASN A 483 5.56 10.32 -22.86
N ASP A 484 5.89 10.18 -21.58
CA ASP A 484 5.89 11.26 -20.60
C ASP A 484 6.95 12.32 -20.93
N ASN A 485 8.15 11.87 -21.34
CA ASN A 485 9.25 12.75 -21.76
C ASN A 485 9.19 13.13 -23.26
N ARG A 486 8.18 12.70 -24.01
CA ARG A 486 8.01 12.96 -25.46
C ARG A 486 9.22 12.55 -26.31
N ILE A 487 9.96 11.52 -25.88
CA ILE A 487 11.19 11.07 -26.53
C ILE A 487 10.86 10.36 -27.84
N GLY A 488 11.28 10.93 -28.97
CA GLY A 488 10.92 10.43 -30.30
C GLY A 488 9.46 10.66 -30.70
N ALA A 489 8.72 11.50 -29.96
CA ALA A 489 7.43 11.99 -30.40
C ALA A 489 7.66 13.12 -31.42
N GLU A 490 7.59 12.81 -32.71
CA GLU A 490 7.50 13.86 -33.73
C GLU A 490 6.27 14.72 -33.42
N VAL A 491 6.45 16.06 -33.32
CA VAL A 491 5.32 17.00 -33.17
C VAL A 491 4.51 16.91 -34.45
N ARG A 492 3.52 16.02 -34.46
CA ARG A 492 2.63 15.82 -35.60
C ARG A 492 1.65 16.99 -35.63
N VAL A 493 2.07 18.08 -36.26
CA VAL A 493 1.21 19.22 -36.53
C VAL A 493 0.05 18.72 -37.40
N PRO A 494 -1.21 18.80 -36.92
CA PRO A 494 -2.37 18.43 -37.70
C PRO A 494 -2.33 19.10 -39.08
N ARG A 495 -2.66 18.36 -40.15
CA ARG A 495 -2.53 18.87 -41.53
C ARG A 495 -3.27 20.19 -41.78
N HIS A 496 -4.34 20.47 -41.03
CA HIS A 496 -5.11 21.71 -41.12
C HIS A 496 -4.46 22.90 -40.41
N LEU A 497 -3.48 22.67 -39.53
CA LEU A 497 -2.65 23.70 -38.89
C LEU A 497 -1.33 23.95 -39.63
N VAL A 498 -0.98 23.09 -40.60
CA VAL A 498 0.15 23.33 -41.50
C VAL A 498 -0.28 24.35 -42.56
N THR A 499 -0.13 25.62 -42.26
CA THR A 499 -0.37 26.70 -43.23
C THR A 499 0.75 26.72 -44.26
N ARG A 500 0.41 26.49 -45.53
CA ARG A 500 1.33 26.68 -46.69
C ARG A 500 1.31 28.11 -47.23
N LEU A 501 0.56 29.00 -46.58
CA LEU A 501 0.48 30.40 -46.94
C LEU A 501 1.67 31.13 -46.30
N PRO A 502 2.54 31.79 -47.08
CA PRO A 502 3.51 32.73 -46.51
C PRO A 502 2.71 33.88 -45.90
N MET A 503 2.57 33.89 -44.59
CA MET A 503 1.86 34.96 -43.88
C MET A 503 2.63 36.27 -44.04
N GLY A 504 2.14 37.13 -44.93
CA GLY A 504 2.41 38.57 -44.95
C GLY A 504 3.85 38.99 -45.27
N ARG A 505 3.99 40.11 -46.00
CA ARG A 505 5.28 40.81 -46.07
C ARG A 505 5.67 41.22 -44.64
N ARG A 506 6.76 40.65 -44.12
CA ARG A 506 7.43 41.13 -42.91
C ARG A 506 7.72 42.62 -43.08
N THR A 507 7.15 43.46 -42.23
CA THR A 507 7.55 44.87 -42.11
C THR A 507 8.94 44.93 -41.49
N GLN A 508 9.76 45.93 -41.86
CA GLN A 508 11.19 46.03 -41.58
C GLN A 508 11.62 46.06 -40.09
N GLY A 509 10.71 45.83 -39.13
CA GLY A 509 10.98 45.75 -37.70
C GLY A 509 10.94 44.33 -37.11
N ASP A 510 10.40 43.34 -37.84
CA ASP A 510 10.33 41.97 -37.34
C ASP A 510 11.63 41.24 -37.69
N SER A 511 12.35 40.84 -36.64
CA SER A 511 13.65 40.20 -36.68
C SER A 511 13.73 39.09 -37.74
N GLN A 512 14.77 39.16 -38.56
CA GLN A 512 15.14 38.10 -39.50
C GLN A 512 15.50 36.82 -38.75
N ALA A 513 14.50 36.00 -38.45
CA ALA A 513 14.68 34.61 -38.03
C ALA A 513 14.67 33.68 -39.25
N GLU A 514 15.43 34.00 -40.30
CA GLU A 514 15.73 33.04 -41.37
C GLU A 514 17.18 33.18 -41.81
N GLY A 515 17.95 32.10 -41.61
CA GLY A 515 18.94 31.68 -42.59
C GLY A 515 20.41 32.07 -42.37
N LYS A 516 20.79 32.64 -41.23
CA LYS A 516 22.22 32.73 -40.83
C LYS A 516 22.35 32.49 -39.34
N THR A 517 22.49 31.22 -38.94
CA THR A 517 23.16 30.89 -37.68
C THR A 517 24.53 31.56 -37.72
N LYS A 518 24.70 32.67 -36.99
CA LYS A 518 26.03 33.10 -36.58
C LYS A 518 26.69 31.87 -35.94
N PRO A 519 27.92 31.50 -36.29
CA PRO A 519 28.56 30.36 -35.65
C PRO A 519 28.53 30.61 -34.14
N PRO A 520 28.20 29.60 -33.31
CA PRO A 520 28.04 29.74 -31.85
C PRO A 520 29.37 30.04 -31.12
N LYS A 521 30.38 30.57 -31.82
CA LYS A 521 31.73 30.81 -31.32
C LYS A 521 31.86 32.08 -30.48
N GLU A 522 30.87 32.97 -30.49
CA GLU A 522 31.00 34.31 -29.89
C GLU A 522 30.14 34.55 -28.63
N LEU A 523 29.28 33.60 -28.22
CA LEU A 523 28.36 33.82 -27.09
C LEU A 523 28.63 32.95 -25.86
N GLU A 524 29.28 31.78 -25.99
CA GLU A 524 29.62 30.93 -24.85
C GLU A 524 30.95 30.18 -25.08
N PRO A 525 31.93 30.23 -24.16
CA PRO A 525 33.23 29.58 -24.34
C PRO A 525 33.17 28.03 -24.40
N ASN A 526 32.01 27.42 -24.12
CA ASN A 526 31.82 25.95 -24.06
C ASN A 526 30.78 25.39 -25.07
N ALA A 527 30.24 26.21 -25.98
CA ALA A 527 29.13 25.80 -26.86
C ALA A 527 29.43 24.59 -27.75
N GLU A 528 30.68 24.40 -28.19
CA GLU A 528 31.07 23.25 -29.03
C GLU A 528 31.12 21.93 -28.24
N LYS A 529 31.58 21.97 -26.97
CA LYS A 529 31.65 20.78 -26.10
C LYS A 529 30.25 20.31 -25.70
N LEU A 530 29.40 21.26 -25.31
CA LEU A 530 27.98 20.99 -24.99
C LEU A 530 27.25 20.38 -26.19
N SER A 531 27.53 20.87 -27.40
CA SER A 531 26.97 20.31 -28.64
C SER A 531 27.40 18.86 -28.93
N GLN A 532 28.65 18.49 -28.60
CA GLN A 532 29.15 17.13 -28.82
C GLN A 532 28.55 16.17 -27.79
N GLU A 533 28.43 16.59 -26.54
CA GLU A 533 27.80 15.80 -25.47
C GLU A 533 26.32 15.52 -25.78
N GLU A 534 25.57 16.52 -26.26
CA GLU A 534 24.17 16.34 -26.69
C GLU A 534 24.04 15.26 -27.78
N GLN A 535 24.92 15.28 -28.79
CA GLN A 535 24.92 14.30 -29.87
C GLN A 535 25.27 12.90 -29.37
N GLN A 536 26.24 12.79 -28.46
CA GLN A 536 26.61 11.51 -27.85
C GLN A 536 25.44 10.91 -27.08
N HIS A 537 24.77 11.68 -26.22
CA HIS A 537 23.62 11.21 -25.47
C HIS A 537 22.45 10.80 -26.36
N ARG A 538 22.19 11.53 -27.46
CA ARG A 538 21.14 11.14 -28.42
C ARG A 538 21.48 9.82 -29.12
N LEU A 539 22.74 9.64 -29.54
CA LEU A 539 23.19 8.40 -30.16
C LEU A 539 23.07 7.21 -29.19
N THR A 540 23.47 7.38 -27.91
CA THR A 540 23.33 6.30 -26.93
C THR A 540 21.86 5.95 -26.67
N ILE A 541 20.97 6.94 -26.57
CA ILE A 541 19.53 6.72 -26.43
C ILE A 541 18.99 5.93 -27.63
N GLU A 542 19.33 6.32 -28.86
CA GLU A 542 18.88 5.63 -30.08
C GLU A 542 19.41 4.19 -30.17
N GLU A 543 20.68 3.96 -29.85
CA GLU A 543 21.27 2.62 -29.82
C GLU A 543 20.60 1.72 -28.77
N ASN A 544 20.32 2.26 -27.59
CA ASN A 544 19.66 1.54 -26.51
C ASN A 544 18.22 1.19 -26.84
N LEU A 545 17.48 2.13 -27.45
CA LEU A 545 16.14 1.88 -27.94
C LEU A 545 16.10 0.75 -28.96
N LYS A 546 17.02 0.74 -29.94
CA LYS A 546 17.14 -0.35 -30.92
C LYS A 546 17.40 -1.70 -30.27
N LYS A 547 18.27 -1.75 -29.24
CA LYS A 547 18.56 -2.98 -28.49
C LYS A 547 17.37 -3.45 -27.68
N ILE A 548 16.66 -2.54 -27.01
CA ILE A 548 15.42 -2.85 -26.29
C ILE A 548 14.37 -3.41 -27.24
N GLU A 549 14.15 -2.77 -28.40
CA GLU A 549 13.22 -3.24 -29.42
C GLU A 549 13.58 -4.65 -29.94
N ALA A 550 14.87 -4.96 -30.10
CA ALA A 550 15.33 -6.30 -30.46
C ALA A 550 14.94 -7.35 -29.40
N LEU A 551 15.15 -7.06 -28.11
CA LEU A 551 14.74 -7.95 -27.00
C LEU A 551 13.22 -8.18 -26.95
N VAL A 552 12.44 -7.13 -27.21
CA VAL A 552 10.97 -7.25 -27.28
C VAL A 552 10.55 -8.17 -28.42
N LEU A 553 11.18 -8.06 -29.59
CA LEU A 553 10.90 -8.91 -30.74
C LEU A 553 11.28 -10.38 -30.48
N GLU A 554 12.38 -10.64 -29.77
CA GLU A 554 12.78 -11.98 -29.35
C GLU A 554 11.76 -12.60 -28.38
N GLU A 555 11.33 -11.87 -27.35
CA GLU A 555 10.31 -12.35 -26.41
C GLU A 555 8.96 -12.59 -27.10
N ALA A 556 8.55 -11.74 -28.04
CA ALA A 556 7.33 -11.93 -28.82
C ALA A 556 7.39 -13.22 -29.65
N LYS A 557 8.54 -13.53 -30.27
CA LYS A 557 8.76 -14.79 -31.00
C LYS A 557 8.72 -16.00 -30.05
N ALA A 558 9.35 -15.92 -28.88
CA ALA A 558 9.34 -16.99 -27.88
C ALA A 558 7.93 -17.29 -27.36
N ASN A 559 7.13 -16.26 -27.08
CA ASN A 559 5.75 -16.40 -26.64
C ASN A 559 4.82 -17.03 -27.71
N VAL A 560 5.06 -16.72 -28.99
CA VAL A 560 4.32 -17.35 -30.10
C VAL A 560 4.70 -18.82 -30.24
N ALA A 561 5.99 -19.17 -30.14
CA ALA A 561 6.45 -20.55 -30.16
C ALA A 561 5.88 -21.39 -29.00
N GLY A 562 5.86 -20.85 -27.78
CA GLY A 562 5.28 -21.53 -26.61
C GLY A 562 3.78 -21.82 -26.75
N LYS A 563 3.01 -20.91 -27.35
CA LYS A 563 1.57 -21.11 -27.62
C LYS A 563 1.28 -22.16 -28.70
N VAL A 564 2.20 -22.35 -29.64
CA VAL A 564 2.07 -23.39 -30.68
C VAL A 564 2.43 -24.76 -30.09
N ALA A 565 3.37 -24.82 -29.15
CA ALA A 565 3.73 -26.04 -28.44
C ALA A 565 2.65 -26.51 -27.44
N SER A 566 1.90 -25.61 -26.80
CA SER A 566 0.81 -25.99 -25.87
C SER A 566 -0.51 -26.39 -26.53
N LYS A 567 -0.67 -26.13 -27.84
CA LYS A 567 -1.85 -26.50 -28.63
C LYS A 567 -1.69 -27.80 -29.42
N LYS A 568 -0.46 -28.32 -29.53
CA LYS A 568 -0.17 -29.67 -30.03
C LYS A 568 -0.10 -30.61 -28.84
#